data_AF-A0A6V7K9T6-F1
#
_entry.id   AF-A0A6V7K9T6-F1
#
_cell.length_a   1.000
_cell.length_b   1.000
_cell.length_c   1.000
_cell.angle_alpha   90.00
_cell.angle_beta   90.00
_cell.angle_gamma   90.00
#
_symmetry.space_group_name_H-M   'P 1'
#
loop_
_entity.id
_entity.type
_entity.pdbx_description
1 polymer ?
#
loop_
_entity_poly.entity_id
_entity_poly.type
_entity_poly.pdbx_seq_one_letter_code
_entity_poly.pdbx_strand_id
1 'polypeptide(L)'
;GYPRELLPITVSGIPSMHICLDWIPELLSQPEPEKQVFAVDLASHLAVQYALPKALSVSRLAINTLITLLGVLPAKDRVVLFMPVLSSLTRICLAFPPLAEDTTGLLLQLGRVSSAQAALGDKSAEILCQEVNATFAALLQKAILQSRVY
;
A
#
# COMPACT_ATOMS: atom_id res chain seq x y z
N GLY A 1 -4.87 3.69 15.72
CA GLY A 1 -6.20 3.61 15.08
C GLY A 1 -7.02 2.56 15.79
N TYR A 2 -8.17 2.19 15.22
CA TYR A 2 -8.92 0.99 15.62
C TYR A 2 -8.43 -0.23 14.78
N PRO A 3 -8.84 -1.46 15.12
CA PRO A 3 -8.43 -2.67 14.38
C PRO A 3 -8.72 -2.58 12.87
N ARG A 4 -7.75 -2.96 12.03
CA ARG A 4 -7.83 -2.78 10.57
C ARG A 4 -8.94 -3.61 9.93
N GLU A 5 -9.33 -4.70 10.58
CA GLU A 5 -10.42 -5.60 10.18
C GLU A 5 -11.77 -4.88 10.12
N LEU A 6 -11.91 -3.76 10.84
CA LEU A 6 -13.12 -2.93 10.83
C LEU A 6 -13.13 -1.91 9.69
N LEU A 7 -12.00 -1.63 9.03
CA LEU A 7 -11.92 -0.62 7.96
C LEU A 7 -12.91 -0.85 6.81
N PRO A 8 -13.13 -2.08 6.29
CA PRO A 8 -14.12 -2.30 5.25
C PRO A 8 -15.52 -1.90 5.71
N ILE A 9 -15.87 -2.22 6.96
CA ILE A 9 -17.20 -2.00 7.55
C ILE A 9 -17.43 -0.52 7.83
N THR A 10 -16.45 0.16 8.44
CA THR A 10 -16.58 1.59 8.77
C THR A 10 -16.62 2.45 7.53
N VAL A 11 -15.74 2.19 6.55
CA VAL A 11 -15.66 2.97 5.31
C VAL A 11 -16.94 2.84 4.47
N SER A 12 -17.54 1.65 4.39
CA SER A 12 -18.80 1.45 3.68
C SER A 12 -20.03 1.91 4.48
N GLY A 13 -19.98 1.78 5.82
CA GLY A 13 -21.13 2.00 6.70
C GLY A 13 -21.31 3.44 7.18
N ILE A 14 -20.26 4.26 7.13
CA ILE A 14 -20.28 5.65 7.61
C ILE A 14 -20.07 6.60 6.41
N PRO A 15 -21.13 7.29 5.93
CA PRO A 15 -21.05 8.12 4.71
C PRO A 15 -20.04 9.28 4.78
N SER A 16 -19.74 9.77 5.98
CA SER A 16 -18.80 10.87 6.22
C SER A 16 -17.34 10.44 6.29
N MET A 17 -17.02 9.16 6.07
CA MET A 17 -15.63 8.66 6.17
C MET A 17 -14.65 9.28 5.15
N HIS A 18 -15.15 9.84 4.06
CA HIS A 18 -14.32 10.56 3.09
C HIS A 18 -13.62 11.79 3.71
N ILE A 19 -14.15 12.36 4.80
CA ILE A 19 -13.48 13.45 5.55
C ILE A 19 -12.15 12.96 6.12
N CYS A 20 -12.00 11.66 6.40
CA CYS A 20 -10.75 11.10 6.91
C CYS A 20 -9.55 11.28 5.98
N LEU A 21 -9.77 11.57 4.69
CA LEU A 21 -8.69 11.91 3.75
C LEU A 21 -7.85 13.11 4.24
N ASP A 22 -8.42 14.03 5.03
CA ASP A 22 -7.71 15.18 5.57
C ASP A 22 -6.62 14.83 6.60
N TRP A 23 -6.78 13.73 7.33
CA TRP A 23 -5.87 13.32 8.40
C TRP A 23 -4.83 12.30 7.96
N ILE A 24 -4.97 11.71 6.77
CA ILE A 24 -4.03 10.70 6.27
C ILE A 24 -2.60 11.25 6.13
N PRO A 25 -2.35 12.47 5.59
CA PRO A 25 -1.00 13.04 5.55
C PRO A 25 -0.36 13.15 6.94
N GLU A 26 -1.14 13.58 7.93
CA GLU A 26 -0.69 13.68 9.31
C GLU A 26 -0.35 12.30 9.89
N LEU A 27 -1.21 11.29 9.69
CA LEU A 27 -0.97 9.93 10.14
C LEU A 27 0.27 9.29 9.47
N LEU A 28 0.50 9.56 8.19
CA LEU A 28 1.69 9.08 7.47
C LEU A 28 2.98 9.70 7.99
N SER A 29 2.93 10.93 8.52
CA SER A 29 4.08 11.62 9.10
C SER A 29 4.50 11.09 10.47
N GLN A 30 3.67 10.23 11.08
CA GLN A 30 3.97 9.66 12.39
C GLN A 30 5.15 8.68 12.30
N PRO A 31 6.03 8.61 13.31
CA PRO A 31 7.18 7.73 13.30
C PRO A 31 6.81 6.25 13.50
N GLU A 32 5.64 5.95 14.06
CA GLU A 32 5.24 4.58 14.34
C GLU A 32 4.73 3.87 13.08
N PRO A 33 5.32 2.71 12.69
CA PRO A 33 4.93 2.00 11.47
C PRO A 33 3.46 1.55 11.52
N GLU A 34 2.92 1.23 12.70
CA GLU A 34 1.51 0.88 12.87
C GLU A 34 0.56 1.98 12.41
N LYS A 35 0.90 3.26 12.68
CA LYS A 35 0.10 4.41 12.24
C LYS A 35 0.22 4.62 10.74
N GLN A 36 1.41 4.45 10.18
CA GLN A 36 1.66 4.52 8.74
C GLN A 36 0.90 3.43 7.99
N VAL A 37 0.97 2.18 8.46
CA VAL A 37 0.22 1.03 7.92
C VAL A 37 -1.27 1.32 7.96
N PHE A 38 -1.80 1.78 9.10
CA PHE A 38 -3.21 2.14 9.23
C PHE A 38 -3.61 3.24 8.24
N ALA A 39 -2.78 4.27 8.08
CA ALA A 39 -3.03 5.38 7.16
C ALA A 39 -3.11 4.92 5.71
N VAL A 40 -2.18 4.08 5.26
CA VAL A 40 -2.17 3.51 3.90
C VAL A 40 -3.39 2.61 3.69
N ASP A 41 -3.73 1.79 4.69
CA ASP A 41 -4.85 0.86 4.61
C ASP A 41 -6.18 1.62 4.51
N LEU A 42 -6.39 2.63 5.37
CA LEU A 42 -7.53 3.54 5.30
C LEU A 42 -7.59 4.28 3.96
N ALA A 43 -6.46 4.82 3.47
CA ALA A 43 -6.39 5.48 2.16
C ALA A 43 -6.87 4.56 1.05
N SER A 44 -6.43 3.29 1.06
CA SER A 44 -6.78 2.32 0.03
C SER A 44 -8.25 1.89 0.08
N HIS A 45 -8.87 1.82 1.25
CA HIS A 45 -10.32 1.60 1.35
C HIS A 45 -11.12 2.82 0.88
N LEU A 46 -10.70 4.02 1.26
CA LEU A 46 -11.35 5.26 0.81
C LEU A 46 -11.19 5.47 -0.69
N ALA A 47 -10.06 5.08 -1.29
CA ALA A 47 -9.84 5.12 -2.73
C ALA A 47 -10.85 4.27 -3.51
N VAL A 48 -11.13 3.05 -3.01
CA VAL A 48 -12.11 2.14 -3.62
C VAL A 48 -13.54 2.65 -3.43
N GLN A 49 -13.87 3.16 -2.25
CA GLN A 49 -15.22 3.62 -1.92
C GLN A 49 -15.57 4.98 -2.55
N TYR A 50 -14.58 5.88 -2.64
CA TYR A 50 -14.74 7.27 -3.05
C TYR A 50 -13.72 7.63 -4.13
N ALA A 51 -14.13 7.55 -5.39
CA ALA A 51 -13.32 7.93 -6.55
C ALA A 51 -13.18 9.47 -6.68
N LEU A 52 -12.54 10.10 -5.70
CA LEU A 52 -12.37 11.55 -5.61
C LEU A 52 -10.96 11.97 -6.04
N PRO A 53 -10.78 13.15 -6.68
CA PRO A 53 -9.45 13.70 -6.97
C PRO A 53 -8.57 13.81 -5.72
N LYS A 54 -9.17 14.16 -4.58
CA LYS A 54 -8.48 14.22 -3.28
C LYS A 54 -7.97 12.85 -2.84
N ALA A 55 -8.76 11.79 -3.00
CA ALA A 55 -8.35 10.43 -2.67
C ALA A 55 -7.18 9.96 -3.54
N LEU A 56 -7.17 10.34 -4.84
CA LEU A 56 -6.04 10.11 -5.73
C LEU A 56 -4.77 10.82 -5.23
N SER A 57 -4.85 12.12 -4.91
CA SER A 57 -3.72 12.89 -4.39
C SER A 57 -3.15 12.31 -3.08
N VAL A 58 -4.02 11.92 -2.14
CA VAL A 58 -3.62 11.30 -0.88
C VAL A 58 -3.02 9.92 -1.09
N SER A 59 -3.56 9.12 -2.01
CA SER A 59 -3.00 7.80 -2.36
C SER A 59 -1.62 7.93 -3.01
N ARG A 60 -1.41 8.95 -3.87
CA ARG A 60 -0.10 9.27 -4.43
C ARG A 60 0.90 9.66 -3.34
N LEU A 61 0.48 10.49 -2.39
CA LEU A 61 1.32 10.85 -1.24
C LEU A 61 1.71 9.60 -0.45
N ALA A 62 0.76 8.71 -0.15
CA ALA A 62 1.04 7.46 0.56
C ALA A 62 2.09 6.61 -0.16
N ILE A 63 1.99 6.44 -1.49
CA ILE A 63 2.99 5.72 -2.29
C ILE A 63 4.36 6.40 -2.22
N ASN A 64 4.42 7.73 -2.38
CA ASN A 64 5.67 8.49 -2.32
C ASN A 64 6.34 8.40 -0.94
N THR A 65 5.54 8.42 0.14
CA THR A 65 6.04 8.21 1.50
C THR A 65 6.61 6.80 1.65
N LEU A 66 5.93 5.78 1.15
CA LEU A 66 6.44 4.40 1.17
C LEU A 66 7.74 4.23 0.38
N ILE A 67 7.86 4.85 -0.80
CA ILE A 67 9.11 4.87 -1.59
C ILE A 67 10.25 5.48 -0.77
N THR A 68 9.99 6.61 -0.10
CA THR A 68 10.97 7.26 0.76
C THR A 68 11.37 6.37 1.94
N LEU A 69 10.39 5.78 2.62
CA LEU A 69 10.59 4.89 3.76
C LEU A 69 11.38 3.63 3.38
N LEU A 70 11.18 3.07 2.17
CA LEU A 70 11.99 1.95 1.68
C LEU A 70 13.48 2.29 1.65
N GLY A 71 13.82 3.52 1.23
CA GLY A 71 15.20 4.00 1.13
C GLY A 71 15.89 4.22 2.48
N VAL A 72 15.13 4.56 3.53
CA VAL A 72 15.71 4.95 4.85
C VAL A 72 15.51 3.90 5.95
N LEU A 73 14.51 3.03 5.84
CA LEU A 73 14.24 2.03 6.88
C LEU A 73 15.26 0.88 6.86
N PRO A 74 15.67 0.40 8.04
CA PRO A 74 16.51 -0.80 8.14
C PRO A 74 15.72 -2.05 7.76
N ALA A 75 16.42 -3.13 7.38
CA ALA A 75 15.81 -4.35 6.85
C ALA A 75 14.70 -4.93 7.75
N LYS A 76 14.94 -5.00 9.07
CA LYS A 76 13.99 -5.51 10.07
C LYS A 76 12.65 -4.77 10.09
N ASP A 77 12.66 -3.45 9.86
CA ASP A 77 11.46 -2.61 9.97
C ASP A 77 10.68 -2.60 8.64
N ARG A 78 11.34 -2.94 7.52
CA ARG A 78 10.68 -3.07 6.22
C ARG A 78 9.61 -4.15 6.22
N VAL A 79 9.85 -5.29 6.86
CA VAL A 79 8.85 -6.37 6.93
C VAL A 79 7.62 -5.91 7.70
N VAL A 80 7.82 -5.22 8.83
CA VAL A 80 6.73 -4.69 9.67
C VAL A 80 5.86 -3.69 8.90
N LEU A 81 6.47 -2.80 8.12
CA LEU A 81 5.74 -1.79 7.35
C LEU A 81 5.12 -2.36 6.06
N PHE A 82 5.90 -3.07 5.25
CA PHE A 82 5.49 -3.39 3.88
C PHE A 82 4.59 -4.61 3.79
N MET A 83 4.81 -5.65 4.60
CA MET A 83 4.00 -6.86 4.58
C MET A 83 2.49 -6.57 4.67
N PRO A 84 1.99 -5.76 5.64
CA PRO A 84 0.57 -5.41 5.68
C PRO A 84 0.10 -4.48 4.55
N VAL A 85 1.00 -3.67 3.99
CA VAL A 85 0.69 -2.62 3.01
C VAL A 85 0.50 -3.15 1.58
N LEU A 86 1.05 -4.32 1.26
CA LEU A 86 0.96 -4.93 -0.09
C LEU A 86 -0.49 -5.03 -0.61
N SER A 87 -1.42 -5.43 0.26
CA SER A 87 -2.84 -5.52 -0.08
C SER A 87 -3.47 -4.15 -0.37
N SER A 88 -3.01 -3.10 0.32
CA SER A 88 -3.46 -1.72 0.15
C SER A 88 -2.94 -1.14 -1.17
N LEU A 89 -1.69 -1.45 -1.56
CA LEU A 89 -1.13 -1.05 -2.86
C LEU A 89 -1.93 -1.62 -4.03
N THR A 90 -2.35 -2.88 -3.93
CA THR A 90 -3.21 -3.50 -4.95
C THR A 90 -4.55 -2.78 -5.06
N ARG A 91 -5.18 -2.44 -3.93
CA ARG A 91 -6.46 -1.69 -3.90
C ARG A 91 -6.31 -0.30 -4.50
N ILE A 92 -5.26 0.44 -4.14
CA ILE A 92 -4.97 1.77 -4.68
C ILE A 92 -4.77 1.70 -6.20
N CYS A 93 -3.96 0.76 -6.69
CA CYS A 93 -3.68 0.62 -8.11
C CYS A 93 -4.94 0.32 -8.94
N LEU A 94 -5.86 -0.49 -8.40
CA LEU A 94 -7.12 -0.82 -9.08
C LEU A 94 -8.13 0.31 -9.02
N ALA A 95 -8.16 1.08 -7.93
CA ALA A 95 -9.01 2.27 -7.82
C ALA A 95 -8.50 3.42 -8.70
N PHE A 96 -7.18 3.55 -8.82
CA PHE A 96 -6.52 4.64 -9.52
C PHE A 96 -5.44 4.11 -10.49
N PRO A 97 -5.82 3.72 -11.72
CA PRO A 97 -4.88 3.29 -12.75
C PRO A 97 -3.69 4.24 -13.00
N PRO A 98 -3.84 5.59 -12.90
CA PRO A 98 -2.71 6.51 -13.03
C PRO A 98 -1.59 6.36 -11.98
N LEU A 99 -1.77 5.53 -10.94
CA LEU A 99 -0.75 5.22 -9.93
C LEU A 99 -0.05 3.87 -10.17
N ALA A 100 -0.36 3.17 -11.26
CA ALA A 100 0.18 1.85 -11.54
C ALA A 100 1.70 1.86 -11.72
N GLU A 101 2.25 2.85 -12.43
CA GLU A 101 3.69 2.97 -12.66
C GLU A 101 4.46 3.16 -11.34
N ASP A 102 4.03 4.10 -10.50
CA ASP A 102 4.66 4.34 -9.19
C ASP A 102 4.54 3.11 -8.27
N THR A 103 3.38 2.45 -8.28
CA THR A 103 3.12 1.25 -7.46
C THR A 103 3.99 0.07 -7.90
N THR A 104 4.09 -0.17 -9.21
CA THR A 104 4.93 -1.24 -9.74
C THR A 104 6.41 -0.95 -9.55
N GLY A 105 6.83 0.31 -9.70
CA GLY A 105 8.19 0.75 -9.36
C GLY A 105 8.55 0.46 -7.90
N LEU A 106 7.66 0.80 -6.96
CA LEU A 106 7.84 0.49 -5.54
C LEU A 106 7.95 -1.02 -5.29
N LEU A 107 7.03 -1.83 -5.85
CA LEU A 107 7.05 -3.29 -5.69
C LEU A 107 8.35 -3.91 -6.24
N LEU A 108 8.83 -3.44 -7.40
CA LEU A 108 10.09 -3.91 -8.00
C LEU A 108 11.29 -3.56 -7.11
N GLN A 109 11.35 -2.34 -6.60
CA GLN A 109 12.42 -1.92 -5.68
C GLN A 109 12.39 -2.74 -4.39
N LEU A 110 11.21 -2.92 -3.81
CA LEU A 110 11.03 -3.70 -2.59
C LEU A 110 11.45 -5.17 -2.79
N GLY A 111 11.05 -5.78 -3.92
CA GLY A 111 11.42 -7.15 -4.27
C GLY A 111 12.93 -7.32 -4.44
N ARG A 112 13.60 -6.39 -5.12
CA ARG A 112 15.07 -6.40 -5.27
C ARG A 112 15.78 -6.32 -3.92
N VAL A 113 15.37 -5.37 -3.08
CA VAL A 113 15.96 -5.16 -1.76
C VAL A 113 15.72 -6.37 -0.85
N SER A 114 14.51 -6.92 -0.86
CA SER A 114 14.16 -8.09 -0.03
C SER A 114 14.88 -9.35 -0.49
N SER A 115 15.01 -9.56 -1.80
CA SER A 115 15.77 -10.67 -2.39
C SER A 115 17.25 -10.61 -2.01
N ALA A 116 17.86 -9.42 -2.07
CA ALA A 116 19.25 -9.23 -1.65
C ALA A 116 19.47 -9.54 -0.16
N GLN A 117 18.52 -9.17 0.70
CA GLN A 117 18.59 -9.50 2.14
C GLN A 117 18.33 -10.98 2.41
N ALA A 118 17.42 -11.62 1.67
CA ALA A 118 17.16 -13.05 1.76
C ALA A 118 18.42 -13.87 1.40
N ALA A 119 19.17 -13.44 0.39
CA ALA A 119 20.44 -14.07 0.00
C ALA A 119 21.52 -14.01 1.11
N LEU A 120 21.38 -13.07 2.06
CA LEU A 120 22.24 -12.96 3.25
C LEU A 120 21.74 -13.81 4.43
N GLY A 121 20.66 -14.59 4.25
CA GLY A 121 20.10 -15.49 5.25
C GLY A 121 18.93 -14.93 6.06
N ASP A 122 18.39 -13.75 5.70
CA ASP A 122 17.22 -13.19 6.37
C ASP A 122 15.92 -13.85 5.87
N LYS A 123 15.40 -14.80 6.67
CA LYS A 123 14.13 -15.50 6.39
C LYS A 123 12.93 -14.55 6.31
N SER A 124 12.94 -13.45 7.07
CA SER A 124 11.82 -12.50 7.06
C SER A 124 11.78 -11.71 5.75
N ALA A 125 12.95 -11.37 5.21
CA ALA A 125 13.07 -10.77 3.88
C ALA A 125 12.72 -11.75 2.76
N GLU A 126 13.00 -13.04 2.93
CA GLU A 126 12.58 -14.08 1.98
C GLU A 126 11.05 -14.16 1.87
N ILE A 127 10.35 -14.21 3.02
CA ILE A 127 8.88 -14.21 3.06
C ILE A 127 8.33 -12.93 2.41
N LEU A 128 8.89 -11.76 2.75
CA LEU A 128 8.47 -10.50 2.15
C LEU A 128 8.66 -10.50 0.62
N CYS A 129 9.78 -11.04 0.12
CA CYS A 129 10.04 -11.16 -1.31
C CYS A 129 8.99 -12.03 -2.02
N GLN A 130 8.62 -13.16 -1.41
CA GLN A 130 7.58 -14.04 -1.94
C GLN A 130 6.23 -13.33 -2.02
N GLU A 131 5.82 -12.62 -0.97
CA GLU A 131 4.56 -11.87 -0.95
C GLU A 131 4.54 -10.69 -1.94
N VAL A 132 5.67 -10.00 -2.13
CA VAL A 132 5.81 -8.96 -3.15
C VAL A 132 5.59 -9.54 -4.55
N ASN A 133 6.20 -10.70 -4.86
CA ASN A 133 6.03 -11.37 -6.14
C ASN A 133 4.58 -11.82 -6.35
N ALA A 134 3.94 -12.38 -5.32
CA ALA A 134 2.53 -12.77 -5.36
C ALA A 134 1.62 -11.55 -5.60
N THR A 135 1.89 -10.43 -4.92
CA THR A 135 1.16 -9.17 -5.07
C THR A 135 1.30 -8.61 -6.48
N PHE A 136 2.52 -8.60 -7.02
CA PHE A 136 2.80 -8.14 -8.38
C PHE A 136 2.06 -9.00 -9.43
N ALA A 137 2.10 -10.32 -9.28
CA ALA A 137 1.38 -11.24 -10.16
C ALA A 137 -0.14 -11.04 -10.09
N ALA A 138 -0.70 -10.85 -8.90
CA ALA A 138 -2.13 -10.58 -8.70
C ALA A 138 -2.54 -9.25 -9.35
N LEU A 139 -1.71 -8.21 -9.24
CA LEU A 139 -1.95 -6.91 -9.86
C LEU A 139 -1.94 -7.03 -11.39
N LEU A 140 -0.95 -7.72 -11.97
CA LEU A 140 -0.90 -7.99 -13.41
C LEU A 140 -2.13 -8.76 -13.89
N GLN A 141 -2.53 -9.82 -13.18
CA GLN A 141 -3.70 -10.61 -13.56
C GLN A 141 -4.97 -9.74 -13.56
N LYS A 142 -5.18 -8.94 -12.52
CA LYS A 142 -6.34 -8.05 -12.43
C LYS A 142 -6.32 -6.94 -13.48
N ALA A 143 -5.16 -6.34 -13.75
CA ALA A 143 -5.02 -5.32 -14.79
C ALA A 143 -5.28 -5.89 -16.20
N ILE A 144 -4.74 -7.07 -16.52
CA ILE A 144 -4.99 -7.77 -17.79
C ILE A 144 -6.48 -8.11 -17.94
N LEU A 145 -7.12 -8.59 -16.87
CA LEU A 145 -8.56 -8.90 -16.89
C LEU A 145 -9.39 -7.64 -17.12
N GLN A 146 -9.07 -6.50 -16.48
CA GLN A 146 -9.76 -5.23 -16.72
C GLN A 146 -9.56 -4.71 -18.15
N SER A 147 -8.38 -4.92 -18.75
CA SER A 147 -8.11 -4.54 -20.15
C SER A 147 -8.90 -5.35 -21.18
N ARG A 148 -9.45 -6.53 -20.82
CA ARG A 148 -10.25 -7.37 -21.72
C ARG A 148 -11.75 -7.04 -21.70
N VAL A 149 -12.18 -6.12 -20.84
CA VAL A 149 -13.60 -5.73 -20.67
C VAL A 149 -13.93 -4.45 -21.48
N TYR A 150 -12.98 -3.95 -22.26
CA TYR A 150 -13.17 -2.84 -23.22
C TYR A 150 -12.94 -3.31 -24.65
#